data_AF-C2G3I8-F1
#
_entry.id   AF-C2G3I8-F1
#
_cell.length_a   1.000
_cell.length_b   1.000
_cell.length_c   1.000
_cell.angle_alpha   90.00
_cell.angle_beta   90.00
_cell.angle_gamma   90.00
#
_symmetry.space_group_name_H-M   'P 1'
#
loop_
_entity.id
_entity.type
_entity.pdbx_description
1 polymer ?
#
loop_
_entity_poly.entity_id
_entity_poly.type
_entity_poly.pdbx_seq_one_letter_code
_entity_poly.pdbx_strand_id
1 'polypeptide(L)'
;MAKVALSTIKNWFKTSLKPTQQQFWDTWDSFFHKDDKIPVGSVEGLNALIAAKADKQVLDIHISDPDAHGISEKVDKENGKGLSQENFTTALRTKLEGLNNFDPTDLLNKLEPEIVEISGQDVYYMEWTEQRADRFGSYPTLLVKQYNGLSWSLQPVTIDDVRDGDGDLEGFSIPLGNIQSKIIIKL
;
A
#
# COMPACT_ATOMS: atom_id res chain seq x y z
N MET A 1 -57.00 20.98 32.40
CA MET A 1 -57.14 19.95 33.46
C MET A 1 -58.59 19.55 33.56
N ALA A 2 -58.87 18.34 34.08
CA ALA A 2 -60.23 17.88 34.31
C ALA A 2 -61.03 18.88 35.16
N LYS A 3 -62.27 19.16 34.75
CA LYS A 3 -63.18 20.06 35.47
C LYS A 3 -63.54 19.51 36.86
N VAL A 4 -63.64 18.19 36.96
CA VAL A 4 -63.95 17.47 38.20
C VAL A 4 -63.03 16.25 38.34
N ALA A 5 -62.64 15.92 39.58
CA ALA A 5 -61.82 14.74 39.86
C ALA A 5 -62.52 13.44 39.44
N LEU A 6 -61.76 12.49 38.87
CA LEU A 6 -62.30 11.19 38.42
C LEU A 6 -63.03 10.41 39.53
N SER A 7 -62.57 10.51 40.78
CA SER A 7 -63.23 9.88 41.93
C SER A 7 -64.63 10.44 42.18
N THR A 8 -64.81 11.76 42.03
CA THR A 8 -66.10 12.43 42.14
C THR A 8 -67.02 12.03 40.99
N ILE A 9 -66.51 12.00 39.75
CA ILE A 9 -67.26 11.54 38.57
C ILE A 9 -67.75 10.10 38.77
N LYS A 10 -66.87 9.18 39.20
CA LYS A 10 -67.24 7.77 39.47
C LYS A 10 -68.36 7.62 40.51
N ASN A 11 -68.47 8.54 41.48
CA ASN A 11 -69.54 8.50 42.47
C ASN A 11 -70.91 8.83 41.87
N TRP A 12 -70.99 9.60 40.79
CA TRP A 12 -72.26 9.94 40.14
C TRP A 12 -72.90 8.78 39.35
N PHE A 13 -72.10 7.76 39.01
CA PHE A 13 -72.53 6.61 38.19
C PHE A 13 -72.56 5.28 38.97
N LYS A 14 -72.72 5.32 40.30
CA LYS A 14 -72.94 4.10 41.10
C LYS A 14 -74.34 3.53 40.85
N THR A 15 -74.49 2.22 41.08
CA THR A 15 -75.78 1.53 40.98
C THR A 15 -76.87 2.28 41.76
N SER A 16 -78.04 2.41 41.13
CA SER A 16 -79.20 3.12 41.66
C SER A 16 -79.03 4.64 41.86
N LEU A 17 -77.91 5.23 41.43
CA LEU A 17 -77.76 6.67 41.34
C LEU A 17 -77.95 7.13 39.88
N LYS A 18 -78.60 8.29 39.73
CA LYS A 18 -78.76 8.96 38.44
C LYS A 18 -78.04 10.31 38.52
N PRO A 19 -77.04 10.58 37.68
CA PRO A 19 -76.41 11.89 37.64
C PRO A 19 -77.42 12.97 37.24
N THR A 20 -77.27 14.17 37.78
CA THR A 20 -77.96 15.34 37.26
C THR A 20 -77.45 15.67 35.85
N GLN A 21 -78.20 16.49 35.11
CA GLN A 21 -77.77 16.96 33.79
C GLN A 21 -76.38 17.63 33.84
N GLN A 22 -76.14 18.47 34.85
CA GLN A 22 -74.84 19.12 35.02
C GLN A 22 -73.73 18.12 35.31
N GLN A 23 -73.96 17.15 36.19
CA GLN A 23 -72.99 16.09 36.50
C GLN A 23 -72.66 15.23 35.26
N PHE A 24 -73.66 14.97 34.43
CA PHE A 24 -73.46 14.27 33.17
C PHE A 24 -72.59 15.09 32.19
N TRP A 25 -72.83 16.39 32.05
CA TRP A 25 -72.00 17.27 31.23
C TRP A 25 -70.59 17.43 31.78
N ASP A 26 -70.44 17.63 33.09
CA ASP A 26 -69.14 17.76 33.76
C ASP A 26 -68.28 16.50 33.60
N THR A 27 -68.91 15.35 33.35
CA THR A 27 -68.21 14.11 33.01
C THR A 27 -67.47 14.26 31.68
N TRP A 28 -68.16 14.70 30.62
CA TRP A 28 -67.55 14.86 29.30
C TRP A 28 -66.56 16.02 29.27
N ASP A 29 -66.89 17.16 29.90
CA ASP A 29 -66.01 18.33 30.01
C ASP A 29 -64.68 18.02 30.74
N SER A 30 -64.61 16.91 31.50
CA SER A 30 -63.41 16.52 32.24
C SER A 30 -62.41 15.71 31.41
N PHE A 31 -62.77 15.25 30.21
CA PHE A 31 -61.89 14.49 29.32
C PHE A 31 -61.65 15.25 28.00
N PHE A 32 -60.51 15.01 27.37
CA PHE A 32 -60.26 15.51 26.01
C PHE A 32 -60.96 14.62 24.98
N HIS A 33 -61.63 15.24 24.02
CA HIS A 33 -62.20 14.56 22.86
C HIS A 33 -61.17 14.37 21.74
N LYS A 34 -61.47 13.48 20.79
CA LYS A 34 -60.53 13.07 19.73
C LYS A 34 -59.99 14.22 18.87
N ASP A 35 -60.78 15.28 18.71
CA ASP A 35 -60.43 16.44 17.89
C ASP A 35 -59.95 17.63 18.74
N ASP A 36 -59.85 17.46 20.07
CA ASP A 36 -59.41 18.52 20.96
C ASP A 36 -57.88 18.68 20.93
N LYS A 37 -57.43 19.93 21.02
CA LYS A 37 -56.01 20.22 21.19
C LYS A 37 -55.60 19.94 22.63
N ILE A 38 -54.62 19.05 22.81
CA ILE A 38 -54.04 18.75 24.11
C ILE A 38 -53.01 19.82 24.48
N PRO A 39 -53.16 20.54 25.62
CA PRO A 39 -52.15 21.49 26.07
C PRO A 39 -50.86 20.80 26.49
N VAL A 40 -49.71 21.31 26.04
CA VAL A 40 -48.36 20.78 26.35
C VAL A 40 -48.16 20.56 27.86
N GLY A 41 -48.58 21.51 28.70
CA GLY A 41 -48.44 21.42 30.16
C GLY A 41 -49.29 20.33 30.82
N SER A 42 -50.20 19.67 30.10
CA SER A 42 -51.01 18.56 30.63
C SER A 42 -50.39 17.19 30.39
N VAL A 43 -49.25 17.11 29.68
CA VAL A 43 -48.55 15.85 29.39
C VAL A 43 -47.42 15.67 30.40
N GLU A 44 -47.55 14.66 31.26
CA GLU A 44 -46.54 14.32 32.26
C GLU A 44 -45.20 13.95 31.59
N GLY A 45 -44.09 14.44 32.13
CA GLY A 45 -42.74 14.13 31.65
C GLY A 45 -42.33 14.82 30.34
N LEU A 46 -43.24 15.47 29.62
CA LEU A 46 -42.93 16.10 28.32
C LEU A 46 -41.82 17.17 28.44
N ASN A 47 -41.90 18.05 29.44
CA ASN A 47 -40.88 19.08 29.67
C ASN A 47 -39.50 18.47 29.98
N ALA A 48 -39.46 17.37 30.74
CA ALA A 48 -38.20 16.70 31.07
C ALA A 48 -37.56 16.06 29.83
N LEU A 49 -38.37 15.44 28.96
CA LEU A 49 -37.89 14.88 27.69
C LEU A 49 -37.35 15.96 26.75
N ILE A 50 -38.00 17.13 26.71
CA ILE A 50 -37.54 18.27 25.90
C ILE A 50 -36.22 18.82 26.46
N ALA A 51 -36.13 18.99 27.78
CA ALA A 51 -34.90 19.46 28.44
C ALA A 51 -33.71 18.49 28.29
N ALA A 52 -33.97 17.21 28.02
CA ALA A 52 -32.93 16.21 27.73
C ALA A 52 -32.41 16.26 26.28
N LYS A 53 -32.98 17.09 25.42
CA LYS A 53 -32.51 17.32 24.05
C LYS A 53 -31.63 18.57 23.99
N ALA A 54 -30.70 18.61 23.03
CA ALA A 54 -29.93 19.80 22.75
C ALA A 54 -30.85 20.89 22.15
N ASP A 55 -30.63 22.13 22.56
CA ASP A 55 -31.31 23.28 21.96
C ASP A 55 -30.95 23.42 20.49
N LYS A 56 -31.92 23.86 19.67
CA LYS A 56 -31.72 24.06 18.23
C LYS A 56 -30.52 24.98 17.96
N GLN A 57 -30.38 26.05 18.75
CA GLN A 57 -29.26 27.00 18.59
C GLN A 57 -27.91 26.33 18.80
N VAL A 58 -27.78 25.45 19.81
CA VAL A 58 -26.52 24.73 20.09
C VAL A 58 -26.20 23.77 18.93
N LEU A 59 -27.22 23.08 18.41
CA LEU A 59 -27.05 22.20 17.25
C LEU A 59 -26.65 22.98 15.99
N ASP A 60 -27.29 24.11 15.73
CA ASP A 60 -26.99 24.96 14.58
C ASP A 60 -25.53 25.47 14.64
N ILE A 61 -25.08 25.92 15.83
CA ILE A 61 -23.69 26.33 16.07
C ILE A 61 -22.74 25.18 15.76
N HIS A 62 -22.97 23.99 16.33
CA HIS A 62 -22.13 22.82 16.12
C HIS A 62 -22.05 22.39 14.64
N ILE A 63 -23.16 22.45 13.89
CA ILE A 63 -23.17 22.09 12.46
C ILE A 63 -22.41 23.13 11.62
N SER A 64 -22.52 24.41 11.99
CA SER A 64 -21.87 25.50 11.25
C SER A 64 -20.39 25.66 11.56
N ASP A 65 -19.93 25.09 12.68
CA ASP A 65 -18.54 25.16 13.11
C ASP A 65 -17.71 24.04 12.44
N PRO A 66 -16.82 24.38 11.49
CA PRO A 66 -15.98 23.41 10.81
C PRO A 66 -14.97 22.72 11.75
N ASP A 67 -14.80 23.22 12.97
CA ASP A 67 -13.90 22.65 13.99
C ASP A 67 -14.62 22.34 15.31
N ALA A 68 -15.93 22.06 15.28
CA ALA A 68 -16.73 21.70 16.47
C ALA A 68 -16.15 20.51 17.28
N HIS A 69 -15.27 19.72 16.68
CA HIS A 69 -14.61 18.57 17.28
C HIS A 69 -13.11 18.75 17.56
N GLY A 70 -12.54 19.93 17.29
CA GLY A 70 -11.14 20.25 17.59
C GLY A 70 -10.13 19.30 16.93
N ILE A 71 -10.38 18.93 15.68
CA ILE A 71 -9.51 18.00 14.92
C ILE A 71 -8.45 18.79 14.15
N SER A 72 -8.69 20.08 13.89
CA SER A 72 -7.81 20.91 13.06
C SER A 72 -6.40 21.11 13.63
N GLU A 73 -6.22 20.99 14.95
CA GLU A 73 -4.92 21.11 15.62
C GLU A 73 -4.24 19.76 15.90
N LYS A 74 -4.94 18.65 15.70
CA LYS A 74 -4.40 17.30 15.96
C LYS A 74 -3.65 16.71 14.77
N VAL A 75 -3.82 17.29 13.59
CA VAL A 75 -3.24 16.80 12.34
C VAL A 75 -2.66 17.96 11.56
N ASP A 76 -1.39 17.85 11.18
CA ASP A 76 -0.75 18.81 10.28
C ASP A 76 -1.43 18.75 8.91
N LYS A 77 -2.02 19.87 8.49
CA LYS A 77 -2.67 19.99 7.18
C LYS A 77 -1.61 20.29 6.12
N GLU A 78 -1.16 19.25 5.43
CA GLU A 78 -0.32 19.38 4.24
C GLU A 78 -1.16 19.39 2.95
N ASN A 79 -0.86 20.31 2.03
CA ASN A 79 -1.61 20.44 0.77
C ASN A 79 -1.52 19.12 -0.04
N GLY A 80 -2.67 18.60 -0.47
CA GLY A 80 -2.76 17.36 -1.25
C GLY A 80 -2.79 16.05 -0.45
N LYS A 81 -2.84 16.11 0.89
CA LYS A 81 -2.92 14.92 1.76
C LYS A 81 -4.24 14.86 2.52
N GLY A 82 -4.90 13.69 2.48
CA GLY A 82 -6.11 13.40 3.25
C GLY A 82 -5.84 12.57 4.51
N LEU A 83 -6.76 12.59 5.49
CA LEU A 83 -6.68 11.85 6.76
C LEU A 83 -6.58 10.31 6.60
N SER A 84 -6.97 9.79 5.44
CA SER A 84 -6.99 8.36 5.13
C SER A 84 -5.97 7.95 4.06
N GLN A 85 -5.07 8.85 3.67
CA GLN A 85 -4.00 8.49 2.75
C GLN A 85 -2.82 7.98 3.56
N GLU A 86 -2.50 6.71 3.37
CA GLU A 86 -1.22 6.10 3.73
C GLU A 86 -0.11 6.86 2.98
N ASN A 87 0.31 7.99 3.54
CA ASN A 87 1.45 8.73 3.05
C ASN A 87 2.66 7.87 3.35
N PHE A 88 3.18 7.16 2.35
CA PHE A 88 4.50 6.54 2.41
C PHE A 88 5.43 7.53 3.13
N THR A 89 5.96 7.10 4.27
CA THR A 89 6.70 7.97 5.18
C THR A 89 7.78 8.72 4.40
N THR A 90 8.14 9.93 4.82
CA THR A 90 9.23 10.70 4.20
C THR A 90 10.48 9.84 3.97
N ALA A 91 10.76 8.91 4.89
CA ALA A 91 11.82 7.92 4.77
C ALA A 91 11.72 6.99 3.54
N LEU A 92 10.52 6.52 3.18
CA LEU A 92 10.32 5.68 2.00
C LEU A 92 10.48 6.48 0.70
N ARG A 93 10.00 7.72 0.67
CA ARG A 93 10.19 8.62 -0.47
C ARG A 93 11.68 8.92 -0.68
N THR A 94 12.40 9.29 0.38
CA THR A 94 13.84 9.55 0.32
C THR A 94 14.62 8.31 -0.13
N LYS A 95 14.24 7.11 0.33
CA LYS A 95 14.85 5.86 -0.15
C LYS A 95 14.64 5.64 -1.64
N LEU A 96 13.43 5.89 -2.15
CA LEU A 96 13.10 5.73 -3.57
C LEU A 96 13.80 6.77 -4.44
N GLU A 97 13.79 8.04 -4.05
CA GLU A 97 14.49 9.12 -4.75
C GLU A 97 16.01 8.88 -4.79
N GLY A 98 16.57 8.27 -3.74
CA GLY A 98 17.97 7.84 -3.69
C GLY A 98 18.34 6.72 -4.67
N LEU A 99 17.37 5.99 -5.23
CA LEU A 99 17.65 4.97 -6.26
C LEU A 99 17.87 5.56 -7.66
N ASN A 100 17.49 6.82 -7.89
CA ASN A 100 17.67 7.47 -9.19
C ASN A 100 19.15 7.75 -9.54
N ASN A 101 20.06 7.55 -8.59
CA ASN A 101 21.50 7.72 -8.76
C ASN A 101 22.25 6.38 -8.76
N PHE A 102 21.54 5.28 -9.03
CA PHE A 102 22.13 3.97 -9.20
C PHE A 102 22.89 3.90 -10.52
N ASP A 103 24.22 3.95 -10.46
CA ASP A 103 25.09 3.69 -11.61
C ASP A 103 25.31 2.17 -11.74
N PRO A 104 24.71 1.51 -12.75
CA PRO A 104 24.87 0.06 -12.92
C PRO A 104 26.29 -0.33 -13.38
N THR A 105 27.16 0.63 -13.70
CA THR A 105 28.52 0.37 -14.22
C THR A 105 29.36 -0.46 -13.26
N ASP A 106 29.20 -0.31 -11.94
CA ASP A 106 29.89 -1.14 -10.94
C ASP A 106 29.40 -2.61 -10.93
N LEU A 107 28.14 -2.86 -11.30
CA LEU A 107 27.64 -4.22 -11.50
C LEU A 107 28.13 -4.79 -12.84
N LEU A 108 28.22 -3.95 -13.88
CA LEU A 108 28.75 -4.34 -15.19
C LEU A 108 30.25 -4.70 -15.10
N ASN A 109 31.05 -3.91 -14.39
CA ASN A 109 32.48 -4.15 -14.23
C ASN A 109 32.77 -5.43 -13.44
N LYS A 110 31.90 -5.81 -12.49
CA LYS A 110 31.96 -7.11 -11.80
C LYS A 110 31.58 -8.29 -12.70
N LEU A 111 31.03 -8.03 -13.89
CA LEU A 111 30.71 -9.05 -14.87
C LEU A 111 31.79 -9.21 -15.95
N GLU A 112 32.73 -8.29 -16.09
CA GLU A 112 33.76 -8.36 -17.14
C GLU A 112 34.87 -9.37 -16.78
N PRO A 113 35.33 -10.22 -17.73
CA PRO A 113 36.46 -11.12 -17.52
C PRO A 113 37.75 -10.35 -17.22
N GLU A 114 38.63 -10.94 -16.40
CA GLU A 114 40.00 -10.44 -16.20
C GLU A 114 40.83 -10.69 -17.48
N ILE A 115 41.58 -9.68 -17.93
CA ILE A 115 42.43 -9.79 -19.12
C ILE A 115 43.83 -10.20 -18.67
N VAL A 116 44.37 -11.27 -19.26
CA VAL A 116 45.73 -11.75 -19.04
C VAL A 116 46.47 -11.76 -20.37
N GLU A 117 47.67 -11.19 -20.40
CA GLU A 117 48.50 -11.17 -21.60
C GLU A 117 49.32 -12.46 -21.68
N ILE A 118 49.09 -13.27 -22.72
CA ILE A 118 49.85 -14.51 -22.97
C ILE A 118 50.52 -14.38 -24.33
N SER A 119 51.86 -14.35 -24.33
CA SER A 119 52.69 -14.27 -25.56
C SER A 119 52.34 -13.07 -26.48
N GLY A 120 52.01 -11.91 -25.89
CA GLY A 120 51.72 -10.67 -26.62
C GLY A 120 50.31 -10.58 -27.21
N GLN A 121 49.38 -11.46 -26.79
CA GLN A 121 47.96 -11.36 -27.12
C GLN A 121 47.11 -11.30 -25.84
N ASP A 122 46.06 -10.49 -25.87
CA ASP A 122 45.08 -10.36 -24.79
C ASP A 122 44.17 -11.60 -24.75
N VAL A 123 44.27 -12.37 -23.67
CA VAL A 123 43.41 -13.53 -23.39
C VAL A 123 42.46 -13.19 -22.24
N TYR A 124 41.18 -13.53 -22.39
CA TYR A 124 40.18 -13.24 -21.37
C TYR A 124 39.98 -14.46 -20.47
N TYR A 125 40.29 -14.29 -19.19
CA TYR A 125 40.06 -15.28 -18.15
C TYR A 125 38.75 -14.99 -17.42
N MET A 126 37.88 -15.99 -17.32
CA MET A 126 36.62 -15.89 -16.58
C MET A 126 36.67 -16.81 -15.36
N GLU A 127 36.60 -16.24 -14.15
CA GLU A 127 36.33 -17.03 -12.96
C GLU A 127 34.94 -17.70 -13.08
N TRP A 128 34.91 -19.00 -12.84
CA TRP A 128 33.70 -19.80 -12.93
C TRP A 128 32.92 -19.75 -11.61
N THR A 129 31.66 -19.28 -11.63
CA THR A 129 30.76 -19.30 -10.47
C THR A 129 29.52 -20.14 -10.78
N GLU A 130 28.88 -20.71 -9.76
CA GLU A 130 27.68 -21.55 -9.91
C GLU A 130 26.56 -20.84 -10.70
N GLN A 131 26.34 -19.55 -10.46
CA GLN A 131 25.34 -18.74 -11.19
C GLN A 131 25.67 -18.56 -12.68
N ARG A 132 26.94 -18.64 -13.07
CA ARG A 132 27.36 -18.58 -14.48
C ARG A 132 27.23 -19.93 -15.18
N ALA A 133 27.44 -21.03 -14.44
CA ALA A 133 27.24 -22.39 -14.95
C ALA A 133 25.80 -22.64 -15.41
N ASP A 134 24.81 -22.14 -14.65
CA ASP A 134 23.41 -22.24 -15.02
C ASP A 134 23.05 -21.43 -16.28
N ARG A 135 23.76 -20.33 -16.53
CA ARG A 135 23.48 -19.43 -17.66
C ARG A 135 24.16 -19.88 -18.96
N PHE A 136 25.37 -20.44 -18.88
CA PHE A 136 26.21 -20.71 -20.05
C PHE A 136 26.61 -22.17 -20.26
N GLY A 137 26.22 -23.08 -19.36
CA GLY A 137 26.51 -24.51 -19.44
C GLY A 137 27.89 -24.89 -18.89
N SER A 138 28.05 -26.12 -18.42
CA SER A 138 29.28 -26.58 -17.76
C SER A 138 30.51 -26.54 -18.66
N TYR A 139 31.61 -25.98 -18.10
CA TYR A 139 33.03 -26.04 -18.48
C TYR A 139 33.65 -24.70 -18.92
N PRO A 140 34.83 -24.34 -18.36
CA PRO A 140 35.53 -23.12 -18.76
C PRO A 140 36.03 -23.27 -20.20
N THR A 141 35.52 -22.43 -21.09
CA THR A 141 36.12 -22.27 -22.43
C THR A 141 37.02 -21.04 -22.38
N LEU A 142 38.28 -21.20 -22.78
CA LEU A 142 39.13 -20.04 -23.03
C LEU A 142 38.49 -19.26 -24.18
N LEU A 143 38.23 -17.97 -23.95
CA LEU A 143 37.67 -17.09 -24.96
C LEU A 143 38.75 -16.12 -25.44
N VAL A 144 38.90 -16.00 -26.75
CA VAL A 144 39.76 -14.98 -27.37
C VAL A 144 38.86 -13.96 -28.07
N LYS A 145 39.18 -12.67 -27.91
CA LYS A 145 38.47 -11.58 -28.59
C LYS A 145 39.05 -11.42 -29.99
N GLN A 146 38.28 -11.81 -30.99
CA GLN A 146 38.71 -11.80 -32.39
C GLN A 146 37.97 -10.71 -33.17
N TYR A 147 38.67 -10.08 -34.12
CA TYR A 147 38.08 -9.13 -35.06
C TYR A 147 37.79 -9.83 -36.38
N ASN A 148 36.51 -9.89 -36.77
CA ASN A 148 36.07 -10.57 -37.98
C ASN A 148 36.00 -9.65 -39.22
N GLY A 149 36.57 -8.44 -39.14
CA GLY A 149 36.51 -7.42 -40.19
C GLY A 149 35.39 -6.38 -40.02
N LEU A 150 34.43 -6.61 -39.14
CA LEU A 150 33.33 -5.66 -38.85
C LEU A 150 33.22 -5.32 -37.36
N SER A 151 33.41 -6.31 -36.47
CA SER A 151 33.31 -6.12 -35.03
C SER A 151 34.20 -7.08 -34.26
N TRP A 152 34.49 -6.73 -33.01
CA TRP A 152 35.15 -7.64 -32.06
C TRP A 152 34.11 -8.56 -31.41
N SER A 153 34.39 -9.86 -31.37
CA SER A 153 33.56 -10.86 -30.70
C SER A 153 34.41 -11.86 -29.92
N LEU A 154 33.93 -12.30 -28.75
CA LEU A 154 34.53 -13.40 -28.00
C LEU A 154 34.19 -14.73 -28.68
N GLN A 155 35.20 -15.56 -28.92
CA GLN A 155 35.03 -16.88 -29.52
C GLN A 155 35.71 -17.94 -28.63
N PRO A 156 35.09 -19.11 -28.44
CA PRO A 156 35.71 -20.21 -27.71
C PRO A 156 36.88 -20.78 -28.50
N VAL A 157 37.93 -21.14 -27.78
CA VAL A 157 39.14 -21.69 -28.37
C VAL A 157 39.43 -23.07 -27.80
N THR A 158 39.73 -24.01 -28.69
CA THR A 158 40.15 -25.37 -28.33
C THR A 158 41.65 -25.41 -28.10
N ILE A 159 42.10 -26.32 -27.23
CA ILE A 159 43.52 -26.60 -27.02
C ILE A 159 43.78 -27.99 -27.59
N ASP A 160 44.73 -28.08 -28.51
CA ASP A 160 45.14 -29.33 -29.14
C ASP A 160 46.51 -29.76 -28.60
N ASP A 161 46.64 -31.04 -28.26
CA ASP A 161 47.94 -31.64 -27.93
C ASP A 161 48.84 -31.64 -29.17
N VAL A 162 50.09 -31.19 -29.02
CA VAL A 162 51.14 -31.36 -30.02
C VAL A 162 52.00 -32.54 -29.60
N ARG A 163 52.06 -33.56 -30.45
CA ARG A 163 52.85 -34.76 -30.23
C ARG A 163 53.97 -34.86 -31.26
N ASP A 164 55.10 -35.45 -30.87
CA ASP A 164 56.21 -35.72 -31.77
C ASP A 164 55.91 -36.88 -32.74
N GLY A 165 56.91 -37.25 -33.55
CA GLY A 165 56.83 -38.37 -34.48
C GLY A 165 56.69 -39.73 -33.81
N ASP A 166 56.99 -39.83 -32.51
CA ASP A 166 56.94 -41.06 -31.71
C ASP A 166 55.67 -41.14 -30.84
N GLY A 167 54.88 -40.05 -30.80
CA GLY A 167 53.58 -39.95 -30.13
C GLY A 167 53.62 -39.34 -28.73
N ASP A 168 54.78 -38.90 -28.26
CA ASP A 168 54.96 -38.25 -26.96
C ASP A 168 54.50 -36.79 -27.01
N LEU A 169 54.01 -36.27 -25.89
CA LEU A 169 53.53 -34.88 -25.77
C LEU A 169 54.71 -33.91 -25.78
N GLU A 170 54.81 -33.06 -26.80
CA GLU A 170 55.85 -32.03 -26.93
C GLU A 170 55.34 -30.61 -26.64
N GLY A 171 54.03 -30.41 -26.59
CA GLY A 171 53.45 -29.12 -26.26
C GLY A 171 51.95 -29.06 -26.50
N PHE A 172 51.41 -27.84 -26.44
CA PHE A 172 50.01 -27.57 -26.73
C PHE A 172 49.91 -26.49 -27.81
N SER A 173 48.92 -26.62 -28.69
CA SER A 173 48.62 -25.71 -29.79
C SER A 173 47.22 -25.16 -29.63
N ILE A 174 47.09 -23.87 -29.88
CA ILE A 174 45.82 -23.16 -29.84
C ILE A 174 45.52 -22.66 -31.26
N PRO A 175 44.62 -23.31 -32.02
CA PRO A 175 44.29 -22.88 -33.37
C PRO A 175 43.36 -21.67 -33.33
N LEU A 176 43.88 -20.48 -33.64
CA LEU A 176 43.10 -19.24 -33.64
C LEU A 176 42.34 -18.97 -34.97
N GLY A 177 42.18 -19.96 -35.84
CA GLY A 177 41.51 -19.82 -37.15
C GLY A 177 42.37 -19.06 -38.19
N ASN A 178 41.76 -18.57 -39.29
CA ASN A 178 42.41 -17.90 -40.46
C ASN A 178 43.20 -16.60 -40.17
N ILE A 179 43.55 -16.36 -38.91
CA ILE A 179 44.46 -15.34 -38.44
C ILE A 179 45.86 -15.99 -38.47
N GLN A 180 46.89 -15.33 -38.99
CA GLN A 180 48.25 -15.89 -39.16
C GLN A 180 48.98 -16.13 -37.82
N SER A 181 48.42 -16.91 -36.91
CA SER A 181 48.91 -17.06 -35.55
C SER A 181 48.60 -18.45 -35.01
N LYS A 182 49.63 -19.31 -35.03
CA LYS A 182 49.70 -20.55 -34.24
C LYS A 182 50.63 -20.26 -33.06
N ILE A 183 50.10 -20.20 -31.85
CA ILE A 183 50.93 -20.11 -30.64
C ILE A 183 51.41 -21.53 -30.32
N ILE A 184 52.71 -21.74 -30.33
CA ILE A 184 53.36 -22.99 -29.91
C ILE A 184 54.07 -22.70 -28.60
N ILE A 185 53.60 -23.30 -27.52
CA ILE A 185 54.31 -23.29 -26.24
C ILE A 185 55.23 -24.53 -26.24
N LYS A 186 56.54 -24.30 -26.32
CA LYS A 186 57.55 -25.35 -26.13
C LYS A 186 57.92 -25.41 -24.65
N LEU A 187 57.93 -26.60 -24.07
CA LEU A 187 58.50 -26.84 -22.75
C LEU A 187 60.02 -26.97 -22.82
#